data_AF-A0AAW2XLP6-F1
#
_entry.id   AF-A0AAW2XLP6-F1
#
_cell.length_a   1.000
_cell.length_b   1.000
_cell.length_c   1.000
_cell.angle_alpha   90.00
_cell.angle_beta   90.00
_cell.angle_gamma   90.00
#
_symmetry.space_group_name_H-M   'P 1'
#
loop_
_entity.id
_entity.type
_entity.pdbx_description
1 polymer ?
#
loop_
_entity_poly.entity_id
_entity_poly.type
_entity_poly.pdbx_seq_one_letter_code
_entity_poly.pdbx_strand_id
1 'polypeptide(L)'
;CRSVSAKEISDFILSGKYVAIALVDQYKLSHSQLEDACVSDFYSGSPGYSGHYVVICGYDAVTNEFEIRDPASSRKHERVTSWCLEQAHKSFGTDEDLLL
;
A
#
# COMPACT_ATOMS: atom_id res chain seq x y z
N CYS A 1 -0.59 -11.44 -17.14
CA CYS A 1 -0.14 -11.16 -15.75
C CYS A 1 -1.20 -11.64 -14.79
N ARG A 2 -0.82 -12.00 -13.56
CA ARG A 2 -1.71 -12.61 -12.58
C ARG A 2 -1.98 -11.57 -11.50
N SER A 3 -3.09 -10.85 -11.64
CA SER A 3 -3.56 -9.92 -10.61
C SER A 3 -3.76 -10.64 -9.28
N VAL A 4 -3.29 -10.02 -8.19
CA VAL A 4 -3.47 -10.51 -6.82
C VAL A 4 -4.42 -9.58 -6.06
N SER A 5 -5.44 -10.16 -5.44
CA SER A 5 -6.41 -9.43 -4.60
C SER A 5 -5.88 -9.13 -3.20
N ALA A 6 -6.46 -8.14 -2.51
CA ALA A 6 -6.16 -7.88 -1.09
C ALA A 6 -6.38 -9.11 -0.21
N LYS A 7 -7.39 -9.93 -0.55
CA LYS A 7 -7.64 -11.20 0.15
C LYS A 7 -6.50 -12.20 -0.02
N GLU A 8 -6.01 -12.39 -1.24
CA GLU A 8 -4.85 -13.27 -1.48
C GLU A 8 -3.58 -12.74 -0.77
N ILE A 9 -3.37 -11.43 -0.78
CA ILE A 9 -2.30 -10.78 0.00
C ILE A 9 -2.43 -11.14 1.49
N SER A 10 -3.63 -11.00 2.06
CA SER A 10 -3.86 -11.34 3.47
C SER A 10 -3.58 -12.81 3.77
N ASP A 11 -3.97 -13.72 2.87
CA ASP A 11 -3.73 -15.15 3.01
C ASP A 11 -2.21 -15.47 2.98
N PHE A 12 -1.43 -14.78 2.14
CA PHE A 12 0.03 -14.93 2.10
C PHE A 12 0.71 -14.43 3.37
N ILE A 13 0.32 -13.26 3.87
CA ILE A 13 0.91 -12.67 5.08
C ILE A 13 0.57 -13.52 6.32
N LEU A 14 -0.68 -13.95 6.45
CA LEU A 14 -1.12 -14.80 7.56
C LEU A 14 -0.43 -16.17 7.57
N SER A 15 0.07 -16.64 6.43
CA SER A 15 0.83 -17.89 6.36
C SER A 15 2.19 -17.81 7.10
N GLY A 16 2.69 -16.59 7.35
CA GLY A 16 4.00 -16.33 7.97
C GLY A 16 5.21 -16.76 7.14
N LYS A 17 5.00 -17.18 5.88
CA LYS A 17 6.05 -17.70 5.00
C LYS A 17 6.64 -16.66 4.05
N TYR A 18 5.94 -15.54 3.84
CA TYR A 18 6.25 -14.59 2.78
C TYR A 18 6.23 -13.16 3.32
N VAL A 19 7.07 -12.31 2.74
CA VAL A 19 7.00 -10.86 2.88
C VAL A 19 6.59 -10.33 1.52
N ALA A 20 5.43 -9.68 1.41
CA ALA A 20 4.94 -9.21 0.13
C ALA A 20 5.40 -7.77 -0.13
N ILE A 21 6.00 -7.51 -1.29
CA ILE A 21 6.30 -6.17 -1.77
C ILE A 21 5.35 -5.85 -2.92
N ALA A 22 4.71 -4.68 -2.86
CA ALA A 22 3.72 -4.24 -3.83
C ALA A 22 4.08 -2.85 -4.38
N LEU A 23 3.85 -2.66 -5.68
CA LEU A 23 3.87 -1.34 -6.31
C LEU A 23 2.51 -0.68 -6.14
N VAL A 24 2.49 0.50 -5.54
CA VAL A 24 1.26 1.22 -5.21
C VAL A 24 1.32 2.66 -5.73
N ASP A 25 0.15 3.23 -6.00
CA ASP A 25 -0.01 4.67 -6.16
C ASP A 25 0.08 5.37 -4.78
N GLN A 26 1.19 6.08 -4.56
CA GLN A 26 1.50 6.72 -3.29
C GLN A 26 0.45 7.74 -2.87
N TYR A 27 -0.17 8.46 -3.81
CA TYR A 27 -1.18 9.46 -3.45
C TYR A 27 -2.44 8.80 -2.90
N LYS A 28 -2.88 7.69 -3.52
CA LYS A 28 -4.06 6.96 -3.05
C LYS A 28 -3.83 6.22 -1.74
N LEU A 29 -2.60 5.76 -1.51
CA LEU A 29 -2.21 5.14 -0.25
C LEU A 29 -2.14 6.18 0.89
N SER A 30 -1.54 7.35 0.64
CA SER A 30 -1.38 8.42 1.63
C SER A 30 -2.68 9.17 1.94
N HIS A 31 -3.64 9.20 1.02
CA HIS A 31 -4.98 9.75 1.28
C HIS A 31 -5.73 9.01 2.39
N SER A 32 -5.37 7.78 2.73
CA SER A 32 -5.92 7.07 3.91
C SER A 32 -5.27 7.47 5.24
N GLN A 33 -4.16 8.19 5.19
CA GLN A 33 -3.29 8.54 6.32
C GLN A 33 -3.26 10.05 6.61
N LEU A 34 -4.12 10.82 5.94
CA LEU A 34 -4.11 12.29 5.94
C LEU A 34 -4.67 12.88 7.25
N GLU A 35 -4.10 12.46 8.38
CA GLU A 35 -4.03 13.25 9.60
C GLU A 35 -2.59 13.56 10.05
N ASP A 36 -1.53 13.00 9.43
CA ASP A 36 -0.19 13.36 9.90
C ASP A 36 0.87 13.47 8.79
N ALA A 37 1.64 14.55 8.89
CA ALA A 37 2.79 14.99 8.11
C ALA A 37 2.52 15.76 6.79
N CYS A 38 2.61 17.09 6.93
CA CYS A 38 2.81 18.06 5.87
C CYS A 38 3.98 17.69 4.94
N VAL A 39 3.69 17.39 3.68
CA VAL A 39 4.63 17.62 2.58
C VAL A 39 4.04 18.70 1.67
N SER A 40 4.45 19.93 1.96
CA SER A 40 4.59 21.07 1.04
C SER A 40 5.14 20.57 -0.31
N ASP A 41 4.74 20.97 -1.51
CA ASP A 41 3.82 21.96 -2.08
C ASP A 41 3.76 21.63 -3.60
N PHE A 42 2.80 22.24 -4.32
CA PHE A 42 2.62 22.23 -5.78
C PHE A 42 2.06 20.97 -6.44
N TYR A 43 0.74 20.88 -6.61
CA TYR A 43 0.10 20.63 -7.92
C TYR A 43 -1.36 21.10 -7.86
N SER A 44 -1.63 22.26 -8.44
CA SER A 44 -2.97 22.63 -8.92
C SER A 44 -3.20 21.86 -10.21
N GLY A 45 -3.70 20.64 -10.07
CA GLY A 45 -3.91 19.68 -11.15
C GLY A 45 -4.21 18.33 -10.53
N SER A 46 -5.10 17.54 -11.14
CA SER A 46 -5.37 16.16 -10.73
C SER A 46 -4.05 15.46 -10.37
N PRO A 47 -3.91 14.90 -9.14
CA PRO A 47 -2.66 14.28 -8.74
C PRO A 47 -2.33 13.20 -9.77
N GLY A 48 -1.17 13.35 -10.42
CA GLY A 48 -0.69 12.35 -11.36
C GLY A 48 -0.41 11.03 -10.63
N TYR A 49 -0.16 9.97 -11.38
CA TYR A 49 0.31 8.71 -10.80
C TYR A 49 1.73 8.90 -10.22
N SER A 50 1.93 8.48 -8.96
CA SER A 50 3.25 8.35 -8.34
C SER A 50 3.45 6.91 -7.87
N GLY A 51 4.19 6.13 -8.63
CA GLY A 51 4.50 4.74 -8.30
C GLY A 51 5.53 4.62 -7.19
N HIS A 52 5.22 3.82 -6.18
CA HIS A 52 6.10 3.61 -5.03
C HIS A 52 6.03 2.16 -4.52
N TYR A 53 7.16 1.60 -4.11
CA TYR A 53 7.20 0.24 -3.56
C TYR A 53 7.09 0.27 -2.04
N VAL A 54 6.18 -0.54 -1.51
CA VAL A 54 5.98 -0.71 -0.06
C VAL A 54 6.08 -2.18 0.33
N VAL A 55 6.48 -2.43 1.58
CA VAL A 55 6.58 -3.78 2.15
C VAL A 55 5.37 -4.05 3.02
N ILE A 56 4.59 -5.06 2.70
CA ILE A 56 3.45 -5.53 3.48
C ILE A 56 3.97 -6.54 4.50
N CYS A 57 3.89 -6.15 5.78
CA CYS A 57 4.51 -6.86 6.89
C CYS A 57 3.50 -7.68 7.71
N GLY A 58 2.22 -7.28 7.70
CA GLY A 58 1.20 -7.85 8.57
C GLY A 58 -0.20 -7.58 8.06
N TYR A 59 -1.16 -8.37 8.55
CA TYR A 59 -2.58 -8.16 8.33
C TYR A 59 -3.35 -8.43 9.63
N ASP A 60 -4.18 -7.47 10.04
CA ASP A 60 -5.09 -7.57 11.17
C ASP A 60 -6.50 -7.87 10.65
N ALA A 61 -6.97 -9.10 10.87
CA ALA A 61 -8.29 -9.55 10.44
C ALA A 61 -9.45 -8.91 11.24
N VAL A 62 -9.19 -8.35 12.42
CA VAL A 62 -10.22 -7.70 13.25
C VAL A 62 -10.53 -6.32 12.70
N THR A 63 -9.50 -5.53 12.37
CA THR A 63 -9.67 -4.18 11.83
C THR A 63 -9.69 -4.13 10.30
N ASN A 64 -9.36 -5.24 9.62
CA ASN A 64 -9.24 -5.33 8.17
C ASN A 64 -8.19 -4.35 7.62
N GLU A 65 -7.05 -4.30 8.31
CA GLU A 65 -5.93 -3.39 8.03
C GLU A 65 -4.64 -4.16 7.76
N PHE A 66 -3.81 -3.62 6.88
CA PHE A 66 -2.46 -4.08 6.61
C PHE A 66 -1.44 -3.23 7.35
N GLU A 67 -0.45 -3.89 7.92
CA GLU A 67 0.76 -3.24 8.39
C GLU A 67 1.73 -3.13 7.23
N ILE A 68 2.13 -1.91 6.90
CA ILE A 68 3.07 -1.62 5.83
C ILE A 68 4.32 -0.92 6.38
N ARG A 69 5.43 -1.10 5.67
CA ARG A 69 6.63 -0.29 5.82
C ARG A 69 6.98 0.36 4.50
N ASP A 70 7.20 1.65 4.58
CA ASP A 70 7.67 2.47 3.47
C ASP A 70 9.20 2.67 3.61
N PRO A 71 10.03 2.15 2.69
CA PRO A 71 11.48 2.36 2.71
C PRO A 71 11.93 3.82 2.58
N ALA A 72 11.08 4.68 1.99
CA ALA A 72 11.33 6.11 1.82
C ALA A 72 10.80 6.95 3.00
N SER A 73 10.08 6.34 3.94
CA SER A 73 9.57 7.01 5.14
C SER A 73 10.44 6.72 6.36
N SER A 74 10.54 7.70 7.27
CA SER A 74 11.16 7.50 8.58
C SER A 74 10.20 6.83 9.59
N ARG A 75 8.91 6.71 9.25
CA ARG A 75 7.91 6.01 10.08
C ARG A 75 8.21 4.52 10.08
N LYS A 76 8.29 3.94 11.28
CA LYS A 76 8.67 2.53 11.45
C LYS A 76 7.57 1.55 11.08
N HIS A 77 6.32 1.91 11.34
CA HIS A 77 5.15 1.08 11.07
C HIS A 77 3.99 1.98 10.71
N GLU A 78 3.23 1.57 9.71
CA GLU A 78 2.05 2.29 9.26
C GLU A 78 0.94 1.30 8.96
N ARG A 79 -0.31 1.72 9.17
CA ARG A 79 -1.48 0.89 8.95
C ARG A 79 -2.32 1.50 7.84
N VAL A 80 -2.78 0.65 6.94
CA VAL A 80 -3.68 1.03 5.85
C VAL A 80 -4.82 0.04 5.77
N THR A 81 -6.03 0.52 5.48
CA THR A 81 -7.17 -0.38 5.29
C THR A 81 -6.98 -1.22 4.02
N SER A 82 -7.56 -2.42 3.99
CA SER A 82 -7.53 -3.27 2.80
C SER A 82 -8.10 -2.57 1.56
N TRP A 83 -9.14 -1.74 1.73
CA TRP A 83 -9.71 -0.96 0.65
C TRP A 83 -8.70 0.04 0.07
N CYS A 84 -7.97 0.78 0.91
CA CYS A 84 -6.98 1.76 0.45
C CYS A 84 -5.82 1.08 -0.27
N LEU A 85 -5.31 -0.02 0.29
CA LEU A 85 -4.25 -0.81 -0.34
C LEU A 85 -4.70 -1.33 -1.71
N GLU A 86 -5.92 -1.89 -1.81
CA GLU A 86 -6.43 -2.44 -3.06
C GLU A 86 -6.62 -1.36 -4.13
N GLN A 87 -7.12 -0.18 -3.76
CA GLN A 87 -7.22 0.94 -4.71
C GLN A 87 -5.85 1.43 -5.17
N ALA A 88 -4.87 1.52 -4.27
CA ALA A 88 -3.53 1.97 -4.61
C ALA A 88 -2.77 0.94 -5.47
N HIS A 89 -2.90 -0.35 -5.16
CA HIS A 89 -2.26 -1.48 -5.86
C HIS A 89 -2.86 -1.77 -7.24
N LYS A 90 -4.15 -1.48 -7.46
CA LYS A 90 -4.85 -1.65 -8.75
C LYS A 90 -4.98 -0.36 -9.55
N SER A 91 -4.14 0.62 -9.23
CA SER A 91 -4.17 1.92 -9.91
C SER A 91 -3.51 1.86 -11.28
N PHE A 92 -3.91 2.76 -12.17
CA PHE A 92 -3.24 2.90 -13.45
C PHE A 92 -1.75 3.17 -13.24
N GLY A 93 -0.89 2.36 -13.85
CA GLY A 93 0.56 2.45 -13.74
C GLY A 93 1.20 1.47 -12.76
N THR A 94 0.43 0.77 -11.92
CA THR A 94 0.93 -0.34 -11.09
C THR A 94 0.83 -1.68 -11.84
N ASP A 95 1.51 -2.72 -11.33
CA ASP A 95 1.65 -4.00 -12.02
C ASP A 95 0.75 -5.13 -11.47
N GLU A 96 -0.08 -4.87 -10.46
CA GLU A 96 -1.06 -5.80 -9.82
C GLU A 96 -0.51 -7.16 -9.32
N ASP A 97 0.73 -7.50 -9.65
CA ASP A 97 1.50 -8.66 -9.24
C ASP A 97 2.21 -8.37 -7.89
N LEU A 98 2.74 -9.39 -7.22
CA LEU A 98 3.49 -9.24 -5.96
C LEU A 98 4.88 -9.85 -6.08
N LEU A 99 5.85 -9.24 -5.40
CA LEU A 99 7.14 -9.88 -5.12
C LEU A 99 7.03 -10.54 -3.72
N LEU A 100 7.24 -11.86 -3.64
CA LEU A 100 7.08 -12.68 -2.43
C LEU A 100 8.42 -13.20 -1.90
#